data_AF-A0AAW0WAW1-F1
#
_entry.id   AF-A0AAW0WAW1-F1
#
_cell.length_a   1.000
_cell.length_b   1.000
_cell.length_c   1.000
_cell.angle_alpha   90.00
_cell.angle_beta   90.00
_cell.angle_gamma   90.00
#
_symmetry.space_group_name_H-M   'P 1'
#
loop_
_entity.id
_entity.type
_entity.pdbx_description
1 polymer ?
#
loop_
_entity_poly.entity_id
_entity_poly.type
_entity_poly.pdbx_seq_one_letter_code
_entity_poly.pdbx_strand_id
1 'polypeptide(L)'
;MTRIQSDTLLNLLEKLNISESQVSEDELSSTITYIIKACRVPPLQNKDVPYTASDFEGVANNAEIQLNVILKIIEKICFAKRHEQHFTPLFIRNVVVNCLLVACEFIDENWEWCNKITAAASANVITKLCDVCNCKSAQQLLNCSPTETVDKSSHNNGTPVAEKENALYYIKFILQKFSELFNKNNWKLYPSLKMSYWWILQHLNQRTLGEHLSYLLPPALFILDDWEQQNKILGIRCLFYILKTM
;
A
#
# COMPACT_ATOMS: atom_id res chain seq x y z
N MET A 1 -10.42 10.90 16.92
CA MET A 1 -9.62 10.09 17.86
C MET A 1 -10.22 10.22 19.24
N THR A 2 -10.66 9.13 19.89
CA THR A 2 -11.14 9.20 21.28
C THR A 2 -9.95 9.32 22.24
N ARG A 3 -10.13 10.02 23.37
CA ARG A 3 -9.06 10.36 24.32
C ARG A 3 -8.25 9.14 24.78
N ILE A 4 -8.92 8.01 24.99
CA ILE A 4 -8.34 6.73 25.41
C ILE A 4 -7.35 6.16 24.38
N GLN A 5 -7.58 6.37 23.08
CA GLN A 5 -6.72 5.85 22.01
C GLN A 5 -5.46 6.69 21.81
N SER A 6 -5.53 7.98 22.15
CA SER A 6 -4.36 8.85 22.15
C SER A 6 -3.34 8.38 23.18
N ASP A 7 -3.81 7.95 24.36
CA ASP A 7 -2.95 7.46 25.44
C ASP A 7 -2.31 6.10 25.08
N THR A 8 -3.05 5.19 24.43
CA THR A 8 -2.49 3.93 23.91
C THR A 8 -1.42 4.17 22.83
N LEU A 9 -1.68 5.10 21.90
CA LEU A 9 -0.71 5.47 20.86
C LEU A 9 0.55 6.10 21.46
N LEU A 10 0.39 7.01 22.43
CA LEU A 10 1.51 7.64 23.14
C LEU A 10 2.36 6.60 23.87
N ASN A 11 1.74 5.71 24.64
CA ASN A 11 2.43 4.63 25.33
C ASN A 11 3.18 3.70 24.37
N LEU A 12 2.60 3.38 23.20
CA LEU A 12 3.26 2.57 22.17
C LEU A 12 4.44 3.29 21.52
N LEU A 13 4.29 4.58 21.21
CA LEU A 13 5.37 5.40 20.65
C LEU A 13 6.51 5.59 21.66
N GLU A 14 6.21 5.69 22.95
CA GLU A 14 7.20 5.74 24.03
C GLU A 14 7.94 4.40 24.19
N LYS A 15 7.22 3.26 24.19
CA LYS A 15 7.84 1.93 24.20
C LYS A 15 8.79 1.72 23.00
N LEU A 16 8.38 2.16 21.82
CA LEU A 16 9.22 2.14 20.61
C LEU A 16 10.43 3.11 20.67
N ASN A 17 10.45 4.04 21.62
CA ASN A 17 11.52 5.01 21.81
C ASN A 17 12.57 4.55 22.83
N ILE A 18 12.21 3.64 23.73
CA ILE A 18 13.08 3.09 24.76
C ILE A 18 13.66 1.77 24.25
N SER A 19 14.97 1.74 23.99
CA SER A 19 15.69 0.61 23.36
C SER A 19 15.59 -0.73 24.09
N GLU A 20 15.09 -0.75 25.32
CA GLU A 20 15.02 -1.94 26.18
C GLU A 20 13.65 -2.64 26.17
N SER A 21 12.59 -1.99 25.66
CA SER A 21 11.25 -2.60 25.69
C SER A 21 10.94 -3.33 24.37
N GLN A 22 10.85 -4.66 24.42
CA GLN A 22 10.32 -5.44 23.30
C GLN A 22 8.86 -5.06 23.07
N VAL A 23 8.60 -4.42 21.93
CA VAL A 23 7.22 -4.07 21.53
C VAL A 23 6.57 -5.27 20.84
N SER A 24 5.38 -5.64 21.29
CA SER A 24 4.61 -6.74 20.70
C SER A 24 4.18 -6.42 19.27
N GLU A 25 4.49 -7.31 18.32
CA GLU A 25 4.06 -7.20 16.92
C GLU A 25 2.53 -7.18 16.78
N ASP A 26 1.81 -7.86 17.67
CA ASP A 26 0.34 -7.92 17.67
C ASP A 26 -0.28 -6.57 18.07
N GLU A 27 0.31 -5.91 19.06
CA GLU A 27 -0.13 -4.59 19.54
C GLU A 27 0.10 -3.53 18.44
N LEU A 28 1.26 -3.58 17.78
CA LEU A 28 1.58 -2.73 16.62
C LEU A 28 0.66 -3.01 15.43
N SER A 29 0.46 -4.28 15.08
CA SER A 29 -0.39 -4.66 13.95
C SER A 29 -1.84 -4.22 14.15
N SER A 30 -2.36 -4.35 15.36
CA SER A 30 -3.72 -3.91 15.71
C SER A 30 -3.85 -2.39 15.62
N THR A 31 -2.86 -1.67 16.14
CA THR A 31 -2.81 -0.20 16.12
C THR A 31 -2.71 0.33 14.69
N ILE A 32 -1.79 -0.21 13.88
CA ILE A 32 -1.64 0.15 12.46
C ILE A 32 -2.94 -0.15 11.70
N THR A 33 -3.55 -1.32 11.93
CA THR A 33 -4.81 -1.68 11.26
C THR A 33 -5.93 -0.69 11.61
N TYR A 34 -6.01 -0.25 12.87
CA TYR A 34 -6.98 0.75 13.31
C TYR A 34 -6.77 2.10 12.62
N ILE A 35 -5.53 2.60 12.63
CA ILE A 35 -5.17 3.89 12.01
C ILE A 35 -5.44 3.85 10.51
N ILE A 36 -5.09 2.76 9.85
CA ILE A 36 -5.32 2.58 8.40
C ILE A 36 -6.81 2.59 8.09
N LYS A 37 -7.64 1.90 8.88
CA LYS A 37 -9.10 1.97 8.70
C LYS A 37 -9.64 3.39 8.86
N ALA A 38 -9.10 4.17 9.79
CA ALA A 38 -9.48 5.56 10.01
C ALA A 38 -8.94 6.52 8.93
N CYS A 39 -7.89 6.14 8.21
CA CYS A 39 -7.24 6.96 7.19
C CYS A 39 -7.84 6.82 5.80
N ARG A 40 -8.47 5.67 5.49
CA ARG A 40 -8.99 5.37 4.15
C ARG A 40 -10.03 6.39 3.67
N VAL A 41 -10.07 6.59 2.37
CA VAL A 41 -11.14 7.35 1.73
C VAL A 41 -12.44 6.56 1.90
N PRO A 42 -13.52 7.18 2.40
CA PRO A 42 -14.78 6.48 2.62
C PRO A 42 -15.39 6.04 1.28
N PRO A 43 -16.12 4.91 1.26
CA PRO A 43 -16.90 4.54 0.09
C PRO A 43 -17.99 5.57 -0.18
N LEU A 44 -18.35 5.73 -1.45
CA LEU A 44 -19.52 6.50 -1.86
C LEU A 44 -20.80 5.89 -1.25
N GLN A 45 -21.76 6.75 -0.92
CA GLN A 45 -23.07 6.29 -0.44
C GLN A 45 -23.90 5.63 -1.55
N ASN A 46 -23.72 6.08 -2.79
CA ASN A 46 -24.40 5.54 -3.96
C ASN A 46 -23.40 5.29 -5.10
N LYS A 47 -23.46 4.09 -5.70
CA LYS A 47 -22.55 3.62 -6.74
C LYS A 47 -22.84 4.16 -8.14
N ASP A 48 -24.04 4.69 -8.37
CA ASP A 48 -24.51 5.12 -9.70
C ASP A 48 -24.75 6.64 -9.77
N VAL A 49 -24.13 7.40 -8.86
CA VAL A 49 -24.16 8.86 -8.85
C VAL A 49 -22.73 9.39 -8.98
N PRO A 50 -22.46 10.33 -9.90
CA PRO A 50 -21.15 11.00 -9.96
C PRO A 50 -20.82 11.68 -8.64
N TYR A 51 -19.54 11.74 -8.31
CA TYR A 51 -19.07 12.38 -7.08
C TYR A 51 -18.38 13.72 -7.38
N THR A 52 -18.22 14.51 -6.33
CA THR A 52 -17.60 15.83 -6.34
C THR A 52 -16.71 16.01 -5.11
N ALA A 53 -15.92 17.07 -5.06
CA ALA A 53 -15.06 17.36 -3.91
C ALA A 53 -15.85 17.53 -2.58
N SER A 54 -17.11 17.96 -2.63
CA SER A 54 -17.93 18.08 -1.41
C SER A 54 -18.29 16.74 -0.77
N ASP A 55 -18.30 15.65 -1.55
CA ASP A 55 -18.56 14.31 -1.01
C ASP A 55 -17.42 13.79 -0.10
N PHE A 56 -16.27 14.47 -0.14
CA PHE A 56 -15.06 14.13 0.62
C PHE A 56 -14.59 15.23 1.58
N GLU A 57 -15.52 16.08 2.02
CA GLU A 57 -15.19 17.15 2.96
C GLU A 57 -14.52 16.60 4.24
N GLY A 58 -13.37 17.18 4.61
CA GLY A 58 -12.59 16.77 5.78
C GLY A 58 -11.77 15.49 5.63
N VAL A 59 -11.91 14.74 4.52
CA VAL A 59 -11.15 13.50 4.29
C VAL A 59 -9.65 13.81 4.22
N ALA A 60 -9.23 14.82 3.47
CA ALA A 60 -7.83 15.22 3.35
C ALA A 60 -7.22 15.61 4.72
N ASN A 61 -7.93 16.41 5.53
CA ASN A 61 -7.43 16.84 6.84
C ASN A 61 -7.27 15.67 7.81
N ASN A 62 -8.23 14.73 7.81
CA ASN A 62 -8.12 13.54 8.64
C ASN A 62 -6.98 12.62 8.14
N ALA A 63 -6.87 12.41 6.83
CA ALA A 63 -5.82 11.60 6.23
C ALA A 63 -4.42 12.16 6.51
N GLU A 64 -4.24 13.49 6.51
CA GLU A 64 -2.98 14.12 6.90
C GLU A 64 -2.53 13.69 8.30
N ILE A 65 -3.45 13.77 9.27
CA ILE A 65 -3.16 13.39 10.67
C ILE A 65 -2.78 11.91 10.72
N GLN A 66 -3.59 11.04 10.11
CA GLN A 66 -3.35 9.59 10.17
C GLN A 66 -2.08 9.17 9.42
N LEU A 67 -1.80 9.75 8.25
CA LEU A 67 -0.58 9.48 7.48
C LEU A 67 0.68 9.91 8.26
N ASN A 68 0.64 11.04 8.96
CA ASN A 68 1.73 11.47 9.82
C ASN A 68 1.94 10.54 11.03
N VAL A 69 0.86 9.98 11.59
CA VAL A 69 0.98 8.94 12.63
C VAL A 69 1.58 7.65 12.05
N ILE A 70 1.12 7.20 10.87
CA ILE A 70 1.68 6.05 10.15
C ILE A 70 3.17 6.28 9.89
N LEU A 71 3.56 7.45 9.41
CA LEU A 71 4.95 7.82 9.14
C LEU A 71 5.81 7.67 10.40
N LYS A 72 5.38 8.24 11.53
CA LYS A 72 6.09 8.12 12.81
C LYS A 72 6.23 6.66 13.27
N ILE A 73 5.20 5.83 13.09
CA ILE A 73 5.26 4.40 13.43
C ILE A 73 6.30 3.70 12.54
N ILE A 74 6.29 3.95 11.23
CA ILE A 74 7.26 3.35 10.30
C ILE A 74 8.68 3.82 10.63
N GLU A 75 8.89 5.09 10.94
CA GLU A 75 10.20 5.62 11.38
C GLU A 75 10.72 4.92 12.62
N LYS A 76 9.83 4.64 13.59
CA LYS A 76 10.19 3.89 14.79
C LYS A 76 10.48 2.43 14.50
N ILE A 77 9.74 1.78 13.61
CA ILE A 77 10.05 0.41 13.15
C ILE A 77 11.43 0.39 12.46
N CYS A 78 11.73 1.38 11.60
CA CYS A 78 13.06 1.54 10.99
C CYS A 78 14.15 1.69 12.05
N PHE A 79 13.92 2.52 13.06
CA PHE A 79 14.86 2.75 14.16
C PHE A 79 15.11 1.46 14.94
N ALA A 80 14.06 0.78 15.39
CA ALA A 80 14.15 -0.49 16.10
C ALA A 80 14.91 -1.56 15.29
N LYS A 81 14.63 -1.68 13.99
CA LYS A 81 15.34 -2.61 13.09
C LYS A 81 16.84 -2.31 12.96
N ARG A 82 17.24 -1.03 13.05
CA ARG A 82 18.67 -0.63 13.05
C ARG A 82 19.37 -0.94 14.37
N HIS A 83 18.62 -1.00 15.47
CA HIS A 83 19.09 -1.35 16.81
C HIS A 83 18.88 -2.83 17.15
N GLU A 84 19.04 -3.72 16.16
CA GLU A 84 19.01 -5.18 16.32
C GLU A 84 17.69 -5.78 16.82
N GLN A 85 16.58 -5.02 16.84
CA GLN A 85 15.27 -5.62 17.05
C GLN A 85 14.85 -6.40 15.79
N HIS A 86 14.67 -7.71 15.97
CA HIS A 86 14.19 -8.58 14.91
C HIS A 86 12.66 -8.56 14.84
N PHE A 87 12.13 -8.16 13.68
CA PHE A 87 10.73 -8.30 13.33
C PHE A 87 10.53 -9.48 12.38
N THR A 88 9.40 -10.17 12.51
CA THR A 88 9.07 -11.27 11.62
C THR A 88 8.86 -10.76 10.18
N PRO A 89 9.25 -11.53 9.14
CA PRO A 89 9.00 -11.16 7.75
C PRO A 89 7.49 -10.97 7.46
N LEU A 90 6.63 -11.73 8.15
CA LEU A 90 5.18 -11.63 8.06
C LEU A 90 4.68 -10.27 8.56
N PHE A 91 5.20 -9.80 9.69
CA PHE A 91 4.88 -8.49 10.25
C PHE A 91 5.30 -7.37 9.30
N ILE A 92 6.55 -7.36 8.85
CA ILE A 92 7.05 -6.32 7.92
C ILE A 92 6.22 -6.31 6.64
N ARG A 93 5.89 -7.48 6.10
CA ARG A 93 5.00 -7.59 4.93
C ARG A 93 3.63 -7.01 5.20
N ASN A 94 3.02 -7.30 6.34
CA ASN A 94 1.72 -6.75 6.70
C ASN A 94 1.78 -5.22 6.79
N VAL A 95 2.80 -4.66 7.45
CA VAL A 95 3.02 -3.20 7.53
C VAL A 95 3.15 -2.60 6.14
N VAL A 96 4.04 -3.13 5.31
CA VAL A 96 4.31 -2.60 3.96
C VAL A 96 3.06 -2.65 3.09
N VAL A 97 2.38 -3.80 3.00
CA VAL A 97 1.20 -3.97 2.14
C VAL A 97 0.07 -3.02 2.56
N ASN A 98 -0.21 -2.92 3.86
CA ASN A 98 -1.32 -2.09 4.33
C ASN A 98 -1.01 -0.60 4.23
N CYS A 99 0.18 -0.18 4.64
CA CYS A 99 0.58 1.23 4.61
C CYS A 99 0.75 1.72 3.17
N LEU A 100 1.27 0.89 2.27
CA LEU A 100 1.38 1.26 0.86
C LEU A 100 0.01 1.46 0.23
N LEU A 101 -0.94 0.54 0.45
CA LEU A 101 -2.29 0.64 -0.11
C LEU A 101 -3.00 1.92 0.34
N VAL A 102 -2.92 2.28 1.62
CA VAL A 102 -3.55 3.52 2.09
C VAL A 102 -2.81 4.78 1.60
N ALA A 103 -1.48 4.74 1.51
CA ALA A 103 -0.73 5.84 0.93
C ALA A 103 -1.12 6.06 -0.56
N CYS A 104 -1.33 4.97 -1.31
CA CYS A 104 -1.77 5.02 -2.70
C CYS A 104 -3.08 5.78 -2.90
N GLU A 105 -3.96 5.83 -1.90
CA GLU A 105 -5.22 6.58 -1.96
C GLU A 105 -5.02 8.10 -1.91
N PHE A 106 -3.84 8.60 -1.55
CA PHE A 106 -3.56 10.03 -1.37
C PHE A 106 -2.31 10.50 -2.11
N ILE A 107 -1.96 9.95 -3.27
CA ILE A 107 -0.71 10.29 -3.97
C ILE A 107 -0.82 11.58 -4.80
N ASP A 108 -1.99 11.84 -5.39
CA ASP A 108 -2.17 12.92 -6.35
C ASP A 108 -3.01 14.05 -5.75
N GLU A 109 -2.46 15.26 -5.74
CA GLU A 109 -3.14 16.45 -5.23
C GLU A 109 -4.36 16.87 -6.06
N ASN A 110 -4.53 16.31 -7.27
CA ASN A 110 -5.66 16.61 -8.14
C ASN A 110 -6.90 15.77 -7.84
N TRP A 111 -6.82 14.77 -6.96
CA TRP A 111 -7.98 13.95 -6.60
C TRP A 111 -8.89 14.69 -5.62
N GLU A 112 -10.19 14.43 -5.74
CA GLU A 112 -11.27 15.15 -5.05
C GLU A 112 -11.23 15.04 -3.52
N TRP A 113 -10.54 14.03 -2.99
CA TRP A 113 -10.34 13.77 -1.55
C TRP A 113 -8.92 14.06 -1.06
N CYS A 114 -8.05 14.60 -1.91
CA CYS A 114 -6.65 14.85 -1.61
C CYS A 114 -6.30 16.34 -1.74
N ASN A 115 -5.23 16.75 -1.07
CA ASN A 115 -4.65 18.07 -1.23
C ASN A 115 -3.11 17.95 -1.22
N LYS A 116 -2.43 19.05 -1.54
CA LYS A 116 -0.96 19.09 -1.60
C LYS A 116 -0.26 18.59 -0.32
N ILE A 117 -0.84 18.86 0.85
CA ILE A 117 -0.27 18.47 2.14
C ILE A 117 -0.41 16.96 2.35
N THR A 118 -1.59 16.40 2.06
CA THR A 118 -1.83 14.95 2.13
C THR A 118 -1.00 14.17 1.11
N ALA A 119 -0.87 14.71 -0.10
CA ALA A 119 -0.02 14.14 -1.14
C ALA A 119 1.45 14.06 -0.71
N ALA A 120 1.97 15.13 -0.10
CA ALA A 120 3.31 15.14 0.47
C ALA A 120 3.47 14.14 1.62
N ALA A 121 2.50 14.06 2.53
CA ALA A 121 2.51 13.09 3.64
C ALA A 121 2.49 11.64 3.12
N SER A 122 1.70 11.35 2.11
CA SER A 122 1.66 10.04 1.44
C SER A 122 3.00 9.68 0.79
N ALA A 123 3.59 10.61 0.03
CA ALA A 123 4.90 10.42 -0.59
C ALA A 123 6.00 10.11 0.46
N ASN A 124 5.96 10.78 1.61
CA ASN A 124 6.86 10.51 2.73
C ASN A 124 6.66 9.09 3.30
N VAL A 125 5.42 8.65 3.47
CA VAL A 125 5.11 7.26 3.89
C VAL A 125 5.69 6.26 2.92
N ILE A 126 5.47 6.44 1.61
CA ILE A 126 6.00 5.53 0.57
C ILE A 126 7.52 5.50 0.58
N THR A 127 8.16 6.66 0.70
CA THR A 127 9.63 6.78 0.81
C THR A 127 10.14 6.03 2.03
N LYS A 128 9.47 6.17 3.19
CA LYS A 128 9.86 5.46 4.40
C LYS A 128 9.63 3.95 4.32
N LEU A 129 8.58 3.50 3.63
CA LEU A 129 8.38 2.09 3.35
C LEU A 129 9.50 1.52 2.46
N CYS A 130 9.99 2.31 1.50
CA CYS A 130 11.16 1.92 0.70
C CYS A 130 12.40 1.75 1.59
N ASP A 131 12.63 2.64 2.55
CA ASP A 131 13.72 2.51 3.54
C ASP A 131 13.62 1.22 4.37
N VAL A 132 12.42 0.86 4.86
CA VAL A 132 12.20 -0.39 5.63
C VAL A 132 12.62 -1.61 4.82
N CYS A 133 12.36 -1.57 3.52
CA CYS A 133 12.57 -2.67 2.58
C CYS A 133 13.90 -2.61 1.82
N ASN A 134 14.78 -1.65 2.15
CA ASN A 134 16.02 -1.39 1.41
C ASN A 134 15.81 -1.20 -0.11
N CYS A 135 14.69 -0.58 -0.50
CA CYS A 135 14.35 -0.26 -1.88
C CYS A 135 14.67 1.21 -2.17
N LYS A 136 15.11 1.53 -3.39
CA LYS A 136 15.40 2.91 -3.83
C LYS A 136 14.16 3.65 -4.33
N SER A 137 13.10 2.92 -4.66
CA SER A 137 11.86 3.49 -5.20
C SER A 137 10.67 2.57 -4.97
N ALA A 138 9.46 3.13 -5.10
CA ALA A 138 8.21 2.37 -5.09
C ALA A 138 8.17 1.34 -6.23
N GLN A 139 8.72 1.67 -7.40
CA GLN A 139 8.85 0.71 -8.50
C GLN A 139 9.72 -0.49 -8.09
N GLN A 140 10.85 -0.26 -7.42
CA GLN A 140 11.66 -1.37 -6.92
C GLN A 140 10.88 -2.19 -5.88
N LEU A 141 10.19 -1.52 -4.94
CA LEU A 141 9.36 -2.17 -3.93
C LEU A 141 8.29 -3.10 -4.54
N LEU A 142 7.66 -2.67 -5.63
CA LEU A 142 6.61 -3.44 -6.31
C LEU A 142 7.15 -4.54 -7.23
N ASN A 143 8.32 -4.34 -7.85
CA ASN A 143 8.84 -5.28 -8.85
C ASN A 143 9.95 -6.20 -8.33
N CYS A 144 10.39 -6.06 -7.08
CA CYS A 144 11.43 -6.90 -6.48
C CYS A 144 11.11 -8.39 -6.72
N SER A 145 11.99 -9.05 -7.49
CA SER A 145 11.91 -10.48 -7.80
C SER A 145 13.03 -11.25 -7.06
N PRO A 146 12.92 -12.58 -6.91
CA PRO A 146 13.88 -13.41 -6.18
C PRO A 146 15.28 -13.54 -6.78
N THR A 147 15.59 -12.90 -7.90
CA THR A 147 16.81 -13.24 -8.65
C THR A 147 17.49 -11.99 -9.17
N GLU A 148 18.38 -11.42 -8.35
CA GLU A 148 19.60 -10.74 -8.83
C GLU A 148 20.70 -10.64 -7.74
N THR A 149 20.69 -11.54 -6.75
CA THR A 149 21.81 -11.78 -5.83
C THR A 149 22.05 -13.27 -5.68
N VAL A 150 22.38 -13.94 -6.77
CA VAL A 150 23.17 -15.16 -6.71
C VAL A 150 24.25 -14.99 -7.76
N ASP A 151 25.44 -14.63 -7.27
CA ASP A 151 26.68 -14.80 -8.01
C ASP A 151 26.65 -16.15 -8.72
N LYS A 152 26.92 -16.13 -10.02
CA LYS A 152 27.18 -17.32 -10.83
C LYS A 152 28.51 -17.94 -10.39
N SER A 153 28.58 -18.45 -9.17
CA SER A 153 29.67 -19.28 -8.68
C SER A 153 29.22 -19.98 -7.41
N SER A 154 28.64 -21.17 -7.57
CA SER A 154 29.18 -22.39 -6.95
C SER A 154 28.23 -23.56 -7.17
N HIS A 155 28.83 -24.63 -7.67
CA HIS A 155 28.24 -25.96 -7.75
C HIS A 155 27.87 -26.49 -6.35
N ASN A 156 26.85 -27.35 -6.38
CA ASN A 156 26.62 -28.54 -5.55
C ASN A 156 25.67 -28.50 -4.34
N ASN A 157 24.70 -29.41 -4.48
CA ASN A 157 24.12 -30.32 -3.49
C ASN A 157 22.97 -29.82 -2.60
N GLY A 158 21.75 -30.08 -3.10
CA GLY A 158 20.78 -30.93 -2.41
C GLY A 158 20.38 -30.55 -0.99
N THR A 159 19.42 -29.63 -0.87
CA THR A 159 18.49 -29.52 0.27
C THR A 159 17.16 -28.93 -0.23
N PRO A 160 16.02 -29.33 0.36
CA PRO A 160 14.70 -29.15 -0.23
C PRO A 160 14.17 -27.72 -0.05
N VAL A 161 14.03 -27.00 -1.17
CA VAL A 161 12.91 -26.14 -1.66
C VAL A 161 12.10 -25.22 -0.70
N ALA A 162 12.22 -25.26 0.62
CA ALA A 162 11.35 -24.51 1.54
C ALA A 162 11.92 -23.15 2.04
N GLU A 163 13.20 -22.84 1.79
CA GLU A 163 13.83 -21.62 2.35
C GLU A 163 14.09 -20.50 1.32
N LYS A 164 13.76 -20.73 0.04
CA LYS A 164 13.89 -19.74 -1.04
C LYS A 164 12.61 -18.95 -1.37
N GLU A 165 11.56 -19.09 -0.56
CA GLU A 165 10.28 -18.36 -0.73
C GLU A 165 10.25 -16.98 -0.05
N ASN A 166 11.32 -16.57 0.64
CA ASN A 166 11.38 -15.31 1.40
C ASN A 166 11.76 -14.07 0.57
N ALA A 167 11.85 -14.18 -0.74
CA ALA A 167 12.03 -13.01 -1.59
C ALA A 167 10.71 -12.24 -1.70
N LEU A 168 10.54 -11.25 -0.81
CA LEU A 168 9.84 -9.96 -0.93
C LEU A 168 8.85 -9.74 -2.11
N TYR A 169 7.95 -10.68 -2.40
CA TYR A 169 6.87 -10.52 -3.39
C TYR A 169 5.72 -9.66 -2.83
N TYR A 170 6.01 -8.43 -2.41
CA TYR A 170 4.97 -7.56 -1.86
C TYR A 170 3.82 -7.37 -2.84
N ILE A 171 4.10 -7.28 -4.15
CA ILE A 171 3.09 -7.10 -5.18
C ILE A 171 2.00 -8.18 -5.16
N LYS A 172 2.36 -9.46 -4.98
CA LYS A 172 1.36 -10.53 -4.90
C LYS A 172 0.38 -10.29 -3.75
N PHE A 173 0.90 -9.93 -2.58
CA PHE A 173 0.07 -9.66 -1.39
C PHE A 173 -0.70 -8.34 -1.51
N ILE A 174 -0.12 -7.33 -2.15
CA ILE A 174 -0.79 -6.07 -2.49
C ILE A 174 -1.97 -6.37 -3.41
N LEU A 175 -1.76 -7.10 -4.50
CA LEU A 175 -2.82 -7.42 -5.46
C LEU A 175 -3.90 -8.34 -4.89
N GLN A 176 -3.53 -9.33 -4.06
CA GLN A 176 -4.50 -10.14 -3.33
C GLN A 176 -5.38 -9.29 -2.42
N LYS A 177 -4.76 -8.49 -1.56
CA LYS A 177 -5.50 -7.59 -0.66
C LYS A 177 -6.30 -6.53 -1.42
N PHE A 178 -5.75 -6.02 -2.51
CA PHE A 178 -6.43 -5.09 -3.39
C PHE A 178 -7.68 -5.74 -4.01
N SER A 179 -7.59 -7.00 -4.46
CA SER A 179 -8.73 -7.72 -5.03
C SER A 179 -9.86 -8.01 -4.03
N GLU A 180 -9.53 -8.17 -2.74
CA GLU A 180 -10.52 -8.29 -1.67
C GLU A 180 -11.30 -6.97 -1.48
N LEU A 181 -10.57 -5.85 -1.54
CA LEU A 181 -11.11 -4.51 -1.37
C LEU A 181 -11.85 -4.01 -2.62
N PHE A 182 -11.38 -4.40 -3.80
CA PHE A 182 -11.83 -3.92 -5.10
C PHE A 182 -12.24 -5.10 -5.99
N ASN A 183 -13.54 -5.38 -6.02
CA ASN A 183 -14.12 -6.50 -6.75
C ASN A 183 -15.36 -6.05 -7.54
N LYS A 184 -15.88 -6.96 -8.38
CA LYS A 184 -17.02 -6.69 -9.28
C LYS A 184 -18.24 -6.08 -8.58
N ASN A 185 -18.47 -6.38 -7.30
CA ASN A 185 -19.67 -5.95 -6.58
C ASN A 185 -19.52 -4.56 -5.94
N ASN A 186 -18.29 -4.13 -5.64
CA ASN A 186 -18.05 -2.95 -4.82
C ASN A 186 -17.16 -1.88 -5.48
N TRP A 187 -16.51 -2.18 -6.61
CA TRP A 187 -15.52 -1.30 -7.23
C TRP A 187 -16.00 0.13 -7.48
N LYS A 188 -17.28 0.30 -7.82
CA LYS A 188 -17.92 1.61 -8.06
C LYS A 188 -17.95 2.50 -6.81
N LEU A 189 -18.02 1.90 -5.63
CA LEU A 189 -18.10 2.62 -4.37
C LEU A 189 -16.77 3.25 -3.97
N TYR A 190 -15.64 2.81 -4.55
CA TYR A 190 -14.31 3.17 -4.08
C TYR A 190 -13.52 3.94 -5.14
N PRO A 191 -13.72 5.25 -5.28
CA PRO A 191 -12.99 6.05 -6.26
C PRO A 191 -11.49 6.11 -5.97
N SER A 192 -11.09 6.10 -4.69
CA SER A 192 -9.68 6.04 -4.31
C SER A 192 -8.99 4.76 -4.77
N LEU A 193 -9.69 3.62 -4.74
CA LEU A 193 -9.13 2.35 -5.20
C LEU A 193 -8.98 2.30 -6.72
N LYS A 194 -9.88 2.92 -7.49
CA LYS A 194 -9.72 3.07 -8.96
C LYS A 194 -8.43 3.80 -9.30
N MET A 195 -8.15 4.89 -8.59
CA MET A 195 -6.96 5.71 -8.81
C MET A 195 -5.69 5.05 -8.26
N SER A 196 -5.78 4.38 -7.10
CA SER A 196 -4.69 3.57 -6.54
C SER A 196 -4.29 2.43 -7.49
N TYR A 197 -5.27 1.75 -8.09
CA TYR A 197 -5.02 0.72 -9.10
C TYR A 197 -4.23 1.26 -10.28
N TRP A 198 -4.64 2.41 -10.82
CA TRP A 198 -3.93 3.05 -11.91
C TRP A 198 -2.47 3.38 -11.53
N TRP A 199 -2.26 3.96 -10.35
CA TRP A 199 -0.91 4.25 -9.86
C TRP A 199 -0.07 2.98 -9.73
N ILE A 200 -0.59 1.91 -9.11
CA ILE A 200 0.11 0.63 -8.96
C ILE A 200 0.52 0.10 -10.34
N LEU A 201 -0.43 0.09 -11.29
CA LEU A 201 -0.22 -0.43 -12.64
C LEU A 201 0.93 0.31 -13.35
N GLN A 202 0.99 1.64 -13.25
CA GLN A 202 2.07 2.46 -13.84
C GLN A 202 3.45 2.17 -13.26
N HIS A 203 3.53 1.55 -12.08
CA HIS A 203 4.79 1.21 -11.42
C HIS A 203 5.18 -0.25 -11.62
N LEU A 204 4.45 -1.04 -12.41
CA LEU A 204 4.83 -2.41 -12.74
C LEU A 204 5.69 -2.47 -14.01
N ASN A 205 6.70 -3.33 -13.98
CA ASN A 205 7.48 -3.69 -15.16
C ASN A 205 6.80 -4.84 -15.93
N GLN A 206 7.27 -5.09 -17.15
CA GLN A 206 6.73 -6.13 -18.04
C GLN A 206 6.65 -7.51 -17.38
N ARG A 207 7.70 -7.92 -16.65
CA ARG A 207 7.77 -9.24 -16.01
C ARG A 207 6.71 -9.38 -14.91
N THR A 208 6.67 -8.45 -13.96
CA THR A 208 5.72 -8.46 -12.84
C THR A 208 4.28 -8.33 -13.33
N LEU A 209 4.05 -7.51 -14.37
CA LEU A 209 2.74 -7.36 -14.99
C LEU A 209 2.28 -8.67 -15.65
N GLY A 210 3.15 -9.35 -16.39
CA GLY A 210 2.86 -10.66 -16.99
C GLY A 210 2.59 -11.75 -15.95
N GLU A 211 3.40 -11.82 -14.88
CA GLU A 211 3.25 -12.79 -13.78
C GLU A 211 1.92 -12.61 -13.01
N HIS A 212 1.37 -11.39 -12.96
CA HIS A 212 0.18 -11.05 -12.18
C HIS A 212 -1.02 -10.57 -13.00
N LEU A 213 -1.02 -10.84 -14.31
CA LEU A 213 -2.08 -10.38 -15.22
C LEU A 213 -3.49 -10.82 -14.77
N SER A 214 -3.63 -12.01 -14.18
CA SER A 214 -4.90 -12.52 -13.67
C SER A 214 -5.52 -11.65 -12.56
N TYR A 215 -4.70 -10.93 -11.79
CA TYR A 215 -5.15 -9.96 -10.79
C TYR A 215 -5.36 -8.56 -11.38
N LEU A 216 -4.57 -8.19 -12.39
CA LEU A 216 -4.53 -6.84 -12.95
C LEU A 216 -5.60 -6.59 -14.01
N LEU A 217 -5.94 -7.60 -14.81
CA LEU A 217 -6.88 -7.44 -15.91
C LEU A 217 -8.33 -7.19 -15.46
N PRO A 218 -8.90 -7.91 -14.47
CA PRO A 218 -10.30 -7.72 -14.10
C PRO A 218 -10.65 -6.29 -13.65
N PRO A 219 -9.86 -5.61 -12.78
CA PRO A 219 -10.11 -4.21 -12.42
C PRO A 219 -10.22 -3.26 -13.63
N ALA A 220 -9.32 -3.37 -14.62
CA ALA A 220 -9.37 -2.53 -15.81
C ALA A 220 -10.67 -2.74 -16.62
N LEU A 221 -11.14 -3.98 -16.73
CA LEU A 221 -12.38 -4.32 -17.42
C LEU A 221 -13.60 -3.80 -16.67
N PHE A 222 -13.64 -3.92 -15.34
CA PHE A 222 -14.75 -3.39 -14.54
C PHE A 222 -14.86 -1.87 -14.66
N ILE A 223 -13.72 -1.17 -14.58
CA ILE A 223 -13.67 0.30 -14.73
C ILE A 223 -14.11 0.72 -16.13
N LEU A 224 -13.72 -0.04 -17.17
CA LEU A 224 -14.12 0.24 -18.55
C LEU A 224 -15.62 0.04 -18.79
N ASP A 225 -16.23 -0.97 -18.17
CA ASP A 225 -17.64 -1.33 -18.32
C ASP A 225 -18.60 -0.37 -17.60
N ASP A 226 -18.09 0.73 -17.04
CA ASP A 226 -18.93 1.73 -16.41
C ASP A 226 -19.73 2.56 -17.41
N TRP A 227 -20.81 3.20 -16.95
CA TRP A 227 -21.54 4.16 -17.76
C TRP A 227 -20.86 5.55 -17.76
N GLU A 228 -20.14 5.92 -16.69
CA GLU A 228 -19.51 7.22 -16.53
C GLU A 228 -18.28 7.37 -17.45
N GLN A 229 -18.21 8.49 -18.16
CA GLN A 229 -17.16 8.72 -19.16
C GLN A 229 -15.74 8.75 -18.56
N GLN A 230 -15.58 9.31 -17.35
CA GLN A 230 -14.28 9.38 -16.68
C GLN A 230 -13.74 7.97 -16.38
N ASN A 231 -14.59 7.08 -15.90
CA ASN A 231 -14.24 5.68 -15.63
C ASN A 231 -13.89 4.95 -16.94
N LYS A 232 -14.67 5.12 -18.02
CA LYS A 232 -14.32 4.56 -19.34
C LYS A 232 -12.93 4.98 -19.81
N ILE A 233 -12.62 6.27 -19.72
CA ILE A 233 -11.30 6.80 -20.13
C ILE A 233 -10.19 6.17 -19.29
N LEU A 234 -10.38 6.07 -17.97
CA LEU A 234 -9.42 5.41 -17.07
C LEU A 234 -9.25 3.92 -17.44
N GLY A 235 -10.34 3.19 -17.67
CA GLY A 235 -10.32 1.79 -18.06
C GLY A 235 -9.56 1.56 -19.37
N ILE A 236 -9.80 2.41 -20.39
CA ILE A 236 -9.03 2.37 -21.65
C ILE A 236 -7.55 2.63 -21.40
N ARG A 237 -7.20 3.63 -20.58
CA ARG A 237 -5.78 3.91 -20.23
C ARG A 237 -5.12 2.72 -19.55
N CYS A 238 -5.81 2.07 -18.61
CA CYS A 238 -5.32 0.88 -17.93
C CYS A 238 -5.08 -0.27 -18.91
N LEU A 239 -6.05 -0.58 -19.78
CA LEU A 239 -5.91 -1.64 -20.79
C LEU A 239 -4.81 -1.34 -21.79
N PHE A 240 -4.73 -0.09 -22.28
CA PHE A 240 -3.68 0.32 -23.18
C PHE A 240 -2.29 0.18 -22.53
N TYR A 241 -2.16 0.56 -21.25
CA TYR A 241 -0.92 0.37 -20.51
C TYR A 241 -0.56 -1.12 -20.38
N ILE A 242 -1.52 -1.97 -20.01
CA ILE A 242 -1.32 -3.43 -19.93
C ILE A 242 -0.83 -3.98 -21.27
N LEU A 243 -1.55 -3.70 -22.36
CA LEU A 243 -1.23 -4.21 -23.69
C LEU A 243 0.09 -3.68 -24.25
N LYS A 244 0.45 -2.44 -23.93
CA LYS A 244 1.72 -1.83 -24.38
C LYS A 244 2.93 -2.33 -23.59
N THR A 245 2.73 -2.67 -22.31
CA THR A 245 3.81 -3.02 -21.38
C THR A 245 4.06 -4.53 -21.35
N MET A 246 3.11 -5.36 -21.78
CA MET A 246 3.30 -6.79 -22.07
C MET A 246 4.15 -7.02 -23.32
#